data_AF-A0AB35Y0U0-F1
#
_entry.id   AF-A0AB35Y0U0-F1
#
_cell.length_a   1.000
_cell.length_b   1.000
_cell.length_c   1.000
_cell.angle_alpha   90.00
_cell.angle_beta   90.00
_cell.angle_gamma   90.00
#
_symmetry.space_group_name_H-M   'P 1'
#
loop_
_entity.id
_entity.type
_entity.pdbx_description
1 polymer ?
#
loop_
_entity_poly.entity_id
_entity_poly.type
_entity_poly.pdbx_seq_one_letter_code
_entity_poly.pdbx_strand_id
1 'polypeptide(L)'
;MFFGFQLTLGLMMVFYGYSVMKNPRVWGDQGRRAVKAEHFEEYCRQNGLFFLKAGCVVAVIGALDALITLDALLYALLYLFGLAFAFYPLVKWCRENEGFSWPWPHVQSERKRIKELRREQESQEKAEQDSDKK
;
A
#
# COMPACT_ATOMS: atom_id res chain seq x y z
N MET A 1 -0.69 15.30 -22.34
CA MET A 1 -0.77 15.72 -20.92
C MET A 1 0.53 16.45 -20.59
N PHE A 2 0.68 17.15 -19.45
CA PHE A 2 1.96 17.81 -19.14
C PHE A 2 3.05 16.75 -18.89
N PHE A 3 3.96 16.56 -19.85
CA PHE A 3 5.16 15.70 -19.73
C PHE A 3 5.82 15.79 -18.35
N GLY A 4 6.02 17.01 -17.86
CA GLY A 4 6.63 17.26 -16.55
C GLY A 4 5.84 16.67 -15.37
N PHE A 5 4.51 16.64 -15.44
CA PHE A 5 3.67 16.03 -14.41
C PHE A 5 3.78 14.50 -14.41
N GLN A 6 3.72 13.86 -15.58
CA GLN A 6 3.87 12.41 -15.71
C GLN A 6 5.27 11.95 -15.29
N LEU A 7 6.30 12.67 -15.70
CA LEU A 7 7.67 12.36 -15.30
C LEU A 7 7.84 12.48 -13.77
N THR A 8 7.31 13.55 -13.18
CA THR A 8 7.37 13.75 -11.72
C THR A 8 6.63 12.65 -10.98
N LEU A 9 5.40 12.31 -11.39
CA LEU A 9 4.64 11.22 -10.79
C LEU A 9 5.33 9.87 -10.95
N GLY A 10 5.87 9.57 -12.13
CA GLY A 10 6.58 8.32 -12.40
C GLY A 10 7.82 8.18 -11.51
N LEU A 11 8.65 9.22 -11.44
CA LEU A 11 9.82 9.24 -10.57
C LEU A 11 9.43 9.13 -9.09
N MET A 12 8.38 9.84 -8.65
CA MET A 12 7.88 9.75 -7.29
C MET A 12 7.45 8.32 -6.93
N MET A 13 6.76 7.62 -7.83
CA MET A 13 6.38 6.22 -7.62
C MET A 13 7.59 5.28 -7.62
N VAL A 14 8.61 5.53 -8.45
CA VAL A 14 9.88 4.77 -8.43
C VAL A 14 10.58 4.92 -7.08
N PHE A 15 10.73 6.16 -6.60
CA PHE A 15 11.33 6.44 -5.29
C PHE A 15 10.51 5.83 -4.15
N TYR A 16 9.19 5.95 -4.22
CA TYR A 16 8.30 5.35 -3.25
C TYR A 16 8.46 3.82 -3.23
N GLY A 17 8.41 3.16 -4.39
CA GLY A 17 8.62 1.71 -4.51
C GLY A 17 9.98 1.27 -3.96
N TYR A 18 11.04 2.02 -4.22
CA TYR A 18 12.36 1.77 -3.64
C TYR A 18 12.35 1.89 -2.11
N SER A 19 11.75 2.95 -1.57
CA SER A 19 11.65 3.16 -0.12
C SER A 19 10.86 2.06 0.58
N VAL A 20 9.78 1.57 -0.05
CA VAL A 20 8.97 0.45 0.46
C VAL A 20 9.81 -0.81 0.57
N MET A 21 10.64 -1.11 -0.43
CA MET A 21 11.52 -2.28 -0.41
C MET A 21 12.62 -2.17 0.65
N LYS A 22 13.08 -0.95 0.98
CA LYS A 22 14.14 -0.72 1.97
C LYS A 22 13.64 -0.58 3.40
N ASN A 23 12.41 -0.12 3.61
CA ASN A 23 11.84 0.08 4.94
C ASN A 23 10.40 -0.44 4.99
N PRO A 24 10.19 -1.67 5.50
CA PRO A 24 8.86 -2.29 5.61
C PRO A 24 7.88 -1.50 6.49
N ARG A 25 8.38 -0.56 7.32
CA ARG A 25 7.53 0.30 8.16
C ARG A 25 6.77 1.37 7.37
N VAL A 26 7.01 1.53 6.07
CA VAL A 26 6.20 2.38 5.19
C VAL A 26 4.73 1.97 5.24
N TRP A 27 4.45 0.67 5.43
CA TRP A 27 3.09 0.20 5.65
C TRP A 27 2.74 0.35 7.12
N GLY A 28 1.75 1.21 7.41
CA GLY A 28 1.23 1.40 8.76
C GLY A 28 0.60 0.13 9.35
N ASP A 29 0.01 0.26 10.54
CA ASP A 29 -0.52 -0.89 11.30
C ASP A 29 -1.62 -1.67 10.57
N GLN A 30 -2.30 -1.06 9.62
CA GLN A 30 -3.30 -1.75 8.80
C GLN A 30 -2.63 -2.80 7.89
N GLY A 31 -1.54 -2.44 7.20
CA GLY A 31 -0.82 -3.37 6.33
C GLY A 31 -0.14 -4.49 7.12
N ARG A 32 0.50 -4.14 8.25
CA ARG A 32 1.18 -5.10 9.14
C ARG A 32 0.26 -6.15 9.76
N ARG A 33 -1.03 -5.85 9.93
CA ARG A 33 -2.00 -6.73 10.59
C ARG A 33 -2.88 -7.48 9.60
N ALA A 34 -3.07 -6.95 8.39
CA ALA A 34 -3.77 -7.67 7.32
C ALA A 34 -2.88 -8.80 6.77
N VAL A 35 -1.58 -8.56 6.68
CA VAL A 35 -0.59 -9.53 6.21
C VAL A 35 -0.07 -10.35 7.39
N LYS A 36 0.11 -11.66 7.19
CA LYS A 36 0.78 -12.51 8.18
C LYS A 36 2.21 -12.00 8.41
N ALA A 37 2.65 -11.96 9.67
CA ALA A 37 3.98 -11.45 10.03
C ALA A 37 5.12 -12.16 9.27
N GLU A 38 4.98 -13.46 9.00
CA GLU A 38 5.93 -14.30 8.24
C GLU A 38 6.04 -13.93 6.75
N HIS A 39 5.03 -13.29 6.17
CA HIS A 39 4.99 -12.91 4.76
C HIS A 39 5.13 -11.40 4.54
N PHE A 40 5.24 -10.61 5.62
CA PHE A 40 5.20 -9.15 5.55
C PHE A 40 6.35 -8.53 4.76
N GLU A 41 7.57 -9.07 4.91
CA GLU A 41 8.74 -8.58 4.16
C GLU A 41 8.59 -8.84 2.66
N GLU A 42 8.13 -10.04 2.30
CA GLU A 42 7.89 -10.43 0.91
C GLU A 42 6.75 -9.60 0.30
N TYR A 43 5.66 -9.37 1.05
CA TYR A 43 4.60 -8.44 0.63
C TYR A 43 5.15 -7.04 0.35
N CYS A 44 5.94 -6.48 1.27
CA CYS A 44 6.56 -5.16 1.08
C CYS A 44 7.44 -5.15 -0.17
N ARG A 45 8.20 -6.22 -0.42
CA ARG A 45 9.02 -6.38 -1.63
C ARG A 45 8.17 -6.40 -2.90
N GLN A 46 7.11 -7.20 -2.93
CA GLN A 46 6.20 -7.33 -4.07
C GLN A 46 5.51 -6.01 -4.40
N ASN A 47 5.05 -5.32 -3.35
CA ASN A 47 4.37 -4.05 -3.50
C ASN A 47 5.34 -2.93 -3.91
N GLY A 48 6.54 -2.92 -3.33
CA GLY A 48 7.61 -2.03 -3.76
C GLY A 48 8.01 -2.25 -5.23
N LEU A 49 8.05 -3.50 -5.69
CA LEU A 49 8.26 -3.85 -7.10
C LEU A 49 7.10 -3.38 -8.00
N PHE A 50 5.85 -3.44 -7.53
CA PHE A 50 4.71 -2.87 -8.24
C PHE A 50 4.89 -1.37 -8.46
N PHE A 51 5.15 -0.60 -7.39
CA PHE A 51 5.36 0.86 -7.50
C PHE A 51 6.58 1.22 -8.35
N LEU A 52 7.65 0.44 -8.27
CA LEU A 52 8.83 0.62 -9.10
C LEU A 52 8.49 0.45 -10.58
N LYS A 53 7.85 -0.67 -10.94
CA LYS A 53 7.46 -0.97 -12.32
C LYS A 53 6.43 0.02 -12.85
N ALA A 54 5.40 0.32 -12.08
CA ALA A 54 4.37 1.29 -12.43
C ALA A 54 4.96 2.69 -12.64
N GLY A 55 5.85 3.12 -11.74
CA GLY A 55 6.56 4.39 -11.87
C GLY A 55 7.43 4.46 -13.12
N CYS A 56 8.17 3.38 -13.44
CA CYS A 56 8.92 3.29 -14.69
C CYS A 56 8.00 3.39 -15.93
N VAL A 57 6.87 2.69 -15.93
CA VAL A 57 5.88 2.77 -17.02
C VAL A 57 5.39 4.21 -17.20
N VAL A 58 4.99 4.88 -16.11
CA VAL A 58 4.50 6.26 -16.17
C VAL A 58 5.58 7.22 -16.66
N ALA A 59 6.83 7.08 -16.20
CA ALA A 59 7.94 7.91 -16.63
C ALA A 59 8.28 7.71 -18.11
N VAL A 60 8.32 6.46 -18.59
CA VAL A 60 8.56 6.13 -20.00
C VAL A 60 7.44 6.68 -20.89
N ILE A 61 6.17 6.51 -20.50
CA ILE A 61 5.03 7.05 -21.24
C ILE A 61 5.12 8.58 -21.32
N GLY A 62 5.44 9.26 -20.22
CA GLY A 62 5.67 10.71 -20.22
C GLY A 62 6.78 11.11 -21.18
N ALA A 63 7.94 10.45 -21.11
CA ALA A 63 9.06 10.72 -22.02
C ALA A 63 8.70 10.46 -23.49
N LEU A 64 7.94 9.41 -23.78
CA LEU A 64 7.46 9.12 -25.13
C LEU A 64 6.53 10.21 -25.65
N ASP A 65 5.60 10.74 -24.83
CA ASP A 65 4.71 11.85 -25.24
C ASP A 65 5.48 13.15 -25.55
N ALA A 66 6.62 13.35 -24.90
CA ALA A 66 7.48 14.49 -25.20
C ALA A 66 8.23 14.32 -26.54
N LEU A 67 8.48 13.09 -26.96
CA LEU A 67 9.20 12.76 -28.20
C LEU A 67 8.25 12.65 -29.40
N ILE A 68 7.05 12.11 -29.20
CA ILE A 68 6.03 11.90 -30.23
C ILE A 68 4.66 12.26 -29.68
N THR A 69 3.78 12.82 -30.52
CA THR A 69 2.39 13.07 -30.12
C THR A 69 1.65 11.74 -29.97
N LEU A 70 1.42 11.31 -28.73
CA LEU A 70 0.66 10.10 -28.45
C LEU A 70 -0.85 10.41 -28.50
N ASP A 71 -1.59 9.62 -29.28
CA ASP A 71 -3.05 9.67 -29.29
C ASP A 71 -3.62 9.13 -27.95
N ALA A 72 -4.77 9.67 -27.53
CA ALA A 72 -5.47 9.32 -26.31
C ALA A 72 -5.77 7.81 -26.19
N LEU A 73 -6.10 7.15 -27.31
CA LEU A 73 -6.34 5.70 -27.33
C LEU A 73 -5.06 4.92 -27.02
N LEU A 74 -3.95 5.29 -27.66
CA LEU A 74 -2.65 4.66 -27.43
C LEU A 74 -2.20 4.88 -25.98
N TYR A 75 -2.42 6.08 -25.46
CA TYR A 75 -2.21 6.40 -24.05
C TYR A 75 -2.98 5.49 -23.10
N ALA A 76 -4.28 5.32 -23.33
CA ALA A 76 -5.12 4.45 -22.52
C ALA A 76 -4.63 3.00 -22.58
N LEU A 77 -4.28 2.50 -23.76
CA LEU A 77 -3.76 1.15 -23.95
C LEU A 77 -2.43 0.94 -23.21
N LEU A 78 -1.49 1.88 -23.32
CA LEU A 78 -0.20 1.80 -22.64
C LEU A 78 -0.35 1.80 -21.11
N TYR A 79 -1.23 2.64 -20.57
CA TYR A 79 -1.50 2.65 -19.14
C TYR A 79 -2.19 1.37 -18.67
N LEU A 80 -3.21 0.90 -19.39
CA LEU A 80 -3.93 -0.33 -19.03
C LEU A 80 -3.00 -1.55 -19.06
N PHE A 81 -2.24 -1.71 -20.14
CA PHE A 81 -1.34 -2.84 -20.30
C PHE A 81 -0.16 -2.78 -19.31
N GLY A 82 0.47 -1.62 -19.19
CA GLY A 82 1.59 -1.42 -18.28
C GLY A 82 1.19 -1.57 -16.80
N LEU A 83 0.01 -1.06 -16.42
CA LEU A 83 -0.51 -1.23 -15.07
C LEU A 83 -0.91 -2.69 -14.80
N ALA A 84 -1.59 -3.35 -15.73
CA ALA A 84 -1.95 -4.77 -15.59
C ALA A 84 -0.70 -5.65 -15.41
N PHE A 85 0.36 -5.40 -16.19
CA PHE A 85 1.63 -6.13 -16.06
C PHE A 85 2.32 -5.88 -14.72
N ALA A 86 2.31 -4.64 -14.23
CA ALA A 86 2.87 -4.32 -12.92
C ALA A 86 2.06 -4.94 -11.76
N PHE A 87 0.72 -4.92 -11.87
CA PHE A 87 -0.20 -5.29 -10.79
C PHE A 87 -0.46 -6.80 -10.69
N TYR A 88 -0.45 -7.52 -11.81
CA TYR A 88 -0.67 -8.96 -11.89
C TYR A 88 0.18 -9.79 -10.90
N PRO A 89 1.52 -9.65 -10.83
CA PRO A 89 2.33 -10.45 -9.91
C PRO A 89 1.96 -10.23 -8.44
N LEU A 90 1.68 -8.98 -8.06
CA LEU A 90 1.28 -8.63 -6.69
C LEU A 90 -0.04 -9.29 -6.31
N VAL A 91 -1.07 -9.14 -7.15
CA VAL A 91 -2.41 -9.71 -6.89
C VAL A 91 -2.35 -11.24 -6.85
N LYS A 92 -1.59 -11.84 -7.77
CA LYS A 92 -1.39 -13.29 -7.81
C LYS A 92 -0.78 -13.79 -6.49
N TRP A 93 0.28 -13.13 -6.02
CA TRP A 93 0.92 -13.52 -4.77
C TRP A 93 0.02 -13.35 -3.55
N CYS A 94 -0.71 -12.23 -3.43
CA CYS A 94 -1.66 -12.01 -2.34
C CYS A 94 -2.70 -13.14 -2.26
N ARG A 95 -3.23 -13.55 -3.42
CA ARG A 95 -4.20 -14.65 -3.52
C ARG A 95 -3.59 -16.00 -3.12
N GLU A 96 -2.35 -16.28 -3.52
CA GLU A 96 -1.67 -17.55 -3.24
C GLU A 96 -1.21 -17.71 -1.78
N ASN A 97 -0.73 -16.64 -1.15
CA ASN A 97 -0.07 -16.74 0.17
C ASN A 97 -0.99 -16.32 1.32
N GLU A 98 -1.92 -15.40 1.06
CA GLU A 98 -2.75 -14.83 2.12
C GLU A 98 -4.24 -15.21 1.97
N GLY A 99 -4.65 -15.72 0.80
CA GLY A 99 -6.03 -16.13 0.56
C GLY A 99 -6.99 -14.96 0.36
N PHE A 100 -6.48 -13.74 0.18
CA PHE A 100 -7.28 -12.57 -0.13
C PHE A 100 -6.63 -11.68 -1.18
N SER A 101 -7.45 -10.91 -1.91
CA SER A 101 -6.99 -9.96 -2.92
C SER A 101 -6.93 -8.56 -2.34
N TRP A 102 -5.93 -7.78 -2.72
CA TRP A 102 -5.92 -6.33 -2.50
C TRP A 102 -7.17 -5.69 -3.14
N PRO A 103 -7.86 -4.72 -2.50
CA PRO A 103 -7.54 -4.03 -1.24
C PRO A 103 -7.86 -4.86 0.00
N TRP A 104 -7.03 -4.68 1.03
CA TRP A 104 -7.14 -5.42 2.28
C TRP A 104 -8.46 -5.14 3.04
N PRO A 105 -9.02 -6.14 3.75
CA PRO A 105 -10.13 -5.92 4.67
C PRO A 105 -9.78 -4.86 5.72
N HIS A 106 -10.77 -4.07 6.13
CA HIS A 106 -10.56 -3.06 7.15
C HIS A 106 -10.28 -3.72 8.51
N VAL A 107 -9.13 -3.40 9.11
CA VAL A 107 -8.79 -3.80 10.48
C VAL A 107 -8.86 -2.59 11.41
N GLN A 108 -9.48 -2.79 12.59
CA GLN A 108 -9.60 -1.81 13.68
C GLN A 108 -8.25 -1.13 13.98
N SER A 109 -8.19 0.19 14.05
CA SER A 109 -6.92 0.91 14.29
C SER A 109 -6.39 0.66 15.71
N GLU A 110 -5.07 0.63 15.87
CA GLU A 110 -4.44 0.49 17.21
C GLU A 110 -4.90 1.58 18.18
N ARG A 111 -5.09 2.80 17.69
CA ARG A 111 -5.62 3.91 18.51
C ARG A 111 -7.00 3.62 19.08
N LYS A 112 -7.89 2.98 18.31
CA LYS A 112 -9.23 2.61 18.80
C LYS A 112 -9.13 1.51 19.86
N ARG A 113 -8.34 0.49 19.58
CA ARG A 113 -8.13 -0.64 20.49
C ARG A 113 -7.45 -0.22 21.80
N ILE A 114 -6.43 0.64 21.76
CA ILE A 114 -5.77 1.20 22.95
C ILE A 114 -6.74 2.07 23.76
N LYS A 115 -7.62 2.83 23.09
CA LYS A 115 -8.63 3.64 23.76
C LYS A 115 -9.69 2.78 24.45
N GLU A 116 -10.09 1.66 23.85
CA GLU A 116 -10.98 0.67 24.45
C GLU A 116 -10.33 0.01 25.66
N LEU A 117 -9.09 -0.47 25.53
CA LEU A 117 -8.32 -1.04 26.66
C LEU A 117 -8.18 -0.06 27.82
N ARG A 118 -7.92 1.23 27.55
CA ARG A 118 -7.85 2.25 28.60
C ARG A 118 -9.20 2.43 29.31
N ARG A 119 -10.31 2.41 28.56
CA ARG A 119 -11.66 2.51 29.15
C ARG A 119 -12.00 1.29 30.01
N GLU A 120 -11.60 0.10 29.58
CA GLU A 120 -11.77 -1.13 30.35
C GLU A 120 -10.97 -1.07 31.67
N GLN A 121 -9.70 -0.65 31.62
CA GLN A 121 -8.88 -0.44 32.82
C GLN A 121 -9.50 0.58 33.78
N GLU A 122 -9.91 1.76 33.30
CA GLU A 122 -10.58 2.78 34.12
C GLU A 122 -11.89 2.26 34.73
N SER A 123 -12.61 1.36 34.04
CA SER A 123 -13.84 0.76 34.56
C SER A 123 -13.58 -0.31 35.62
N GLN A 124 -12.49 -1.09 35.48
CA GLN A 124 -12.06 -2.08 36.47
C GLN A 124 -11.56 -1.41 37.76
N GLU A 125 -10.73 -0.37 37.65
CA GLU A 125 -10.25 0.38 38.82
C GLU A 125 -11.39 1.02 39.61
N LYS A 126 -12.42 1.54 38.92
CA LYS A 126 -13.63 2.08 39.56
C LYS A 126 -14.44 1.01 40.26
N ALA A 127 -14.60 -0.16 39.64
CA ALA A 127 -15.33 -1.29 40.23
C ALA A 127 -14.61 -1.85 41.47
N GLU A 128 -13.28 -1.95 41.44
CA GLU A 128 -12.46 -2.35 42.60
C GLU A 128 -12.57 -1.33 43.74
N GLN A 129 -12.44 -0.03 43.46
CA GLN A 129 -12.61 1.02 44.47
C GLN A 129 -14.01 1.07 45.10
N ASP A 130 -15.06 0.78 44.32
CA ASP A 130 -16.42 0.69 44.84
C ASP A 130 -16.66 -0.60 45.66
N SER A 131 -15.94 -1.68 45.36
CA SER A 131 -15.99 -2.92 46.15
C SER A 131 -15.25 -2.81 47.48
N ASP A 132 -14.11 -2.11 47.54
CA ASP A 132 -13.35 -1.86 48.78
C ASP A 132 -14.04 -0.85 49.72
N LYS A 133 -14.96 -0.03 49.21
CA LYS A 133 -15.74 0.94 50.00
C LYS A 133 -17.01 0.36 50.61
N LYS A 134 -17.36 -0.89 50.32
CA LYS A 134 -18.61 -1.53 50.71
C LYS A 134 -18.40 -2.57 51.81
#